data_AF-A0A379JIB4-F1
#
_entry.id   AF-A0A379JIB4-F1
#
_cell.length_a   1.000
_cell.length_b   1.000
_cell.length_c   1.000
_cell.angle_alpha   90.00
_cell.angle_beta   90.00
_cell.angle_gamma   90.00
#
_symmetry.space_group_name_H-M   'P 1'
#
loop_
_entity.id
_entity.type
_entity.pdbx_description
1 polymer ?
#
loop_
_entity_poly.entity_id
_entity_poly.type
_entity_poly.pdbx_seq_one_letter_code
_entity_poly.pdbx_strand_id
1 'polypeptide(L)'
;MSGSLTRLGQQIMQRVRTALHLEANQAVAPSMRERAGEVRTTVSNILGVDRDNARTMEGQSPSGSPRNTPPATSNVYRPSREELEMRRRLAEPDPGRRVESLHGPDATLGNDLEHGHRKKQVYRVESSDGSRSVVKPFAGEIRTRASIPTQGGQGAREVAAYRVNHLLGWDLVPPAGIADNAADLGPSAVMKFVESDEASLIADYRRVDRHRMAALDYIMGNTDRHAGNYRTVAEPGRNRPVAIDHSLTFPEYPDTQFGIRSDFISHYMNEDRVPGDDGKLHPDVLRDVRALHPDQLQAALGDLGLSDDAVRGAVDRLGEIQRDGKITGREWRPGIIV
;
A
#
# COMPACT_ATOMS: atom_id res chain seq x y z
N MET A 1 -40.17 0.49 -24.95
CA MET A 1 -40.78 1.40 -23.94
C MET A 1 -39.68 2.27 -23.34
N SER A 2 -40.01 3.45 -22.83
CA SER A 2 -39.04 4.44 -22.34
C SER A 2 -38.70 4.26 -20.86
N GLY A 3 -37.41 4.31 -20.54
CA GLY A 3 -36.92 4.64 -19.19
C GLY A 3 -36.44 6.09 -19.17
N SER A 4 -37.08 6.94 -18.37
CA SER A 4 -36.70 8.35 -18.25
C SER A 4 -35.51 8.54 -17.32
N LEU A 5 -34.41 9.10 -17.84
CA LEU A 5 -33.33 9.62 -17.00
C LEU A 5 -33.86 10.73 -16.09
N THR A 6 -33.44 10.71 -14.83
CA THR A 6 -33.80 11.74 -13.84
C THR A 6 -33.24 13.10 -14.25
N ARG A 7 -33.85 14.21 -13.79
CA ARG A 7 -33.40 15.58 -14.10
C ARG A 7 -31.91 15.80 -13.80
N LEU A 8 -31.40 15.18 -12.73
CA LEU A 8 -29.99 15.25 -12.35
C LEU A 8 -29.08 14.56 -13.39
N GLY A 9 -29.45 13.36 -13.86
CA GLY A 9 -28.72 12.65 -14.92
C GLY A 9 -28.69 13.41 -16.24
N GLN A 10 -29.78 14.11 -16.59
CA GLN A 10 -29.81 14.99 -17.77
C GLN A 10 -28.87 16.20 -17.62
N GLN A 11 -28.83 16.84 -16.44
CA GLN A 11 -27.92 17.96 -16.18
C GLN A 11 -26.43 17.56 -16.20
N ILE A 12 -26.09 16.37 -15.69
CA ILE A 12 -24.72 15.84 -15.73
C ILE A 12 -24.28 15.59 -17.18
N MET A 13 -25.09 14.87 -17.97
CA MET A 13 -24.79 14.58 -19.38
C MET A 13 -24.66 15.86 -20.22
N GLN A 14 -25.42 16.90 -19.91
CA GLN A 14 -25.34 18.16 -20.64
C GLN A 14 -24.05 18.94 -20.33
N ARG A 15 -23.55 18.92 -19.07
CA ARG A 15 -22.25 19.50 -18.71
C ARG A 15 -21.08 18.80 -19.41
N VAL A 16 -21.08 17.46 -19.43
CA VAL A 16 -20.05 16.66 -20.13
C VAL A 16 -20.01 16.99 -21.63
N ARG A 17 -21.19 17.13 -22.26
CA ARG A 17 -21.28 17.48 -23.69
C ARG A 17 -20.79 18.90 -24.01
N THR A 18 -20.90 19.86 -23.08
CA THR A 18 -20.34 21.20 -23.28
C THR A 18 -18.81 21.22 -23.18
N ALA A 19 -18.22 20.47 -22.24
CA ALA A 19 -16.76 20.38 -22.10
C ALA A 19 -16.09 19.81 -23.36
N LEU A 20 -16.60 18.67 -23.85
CA LEU A 20 -16.06 17.98 -25.04
C LEU A 20 -16.16 18.77 -26.35
N HIS A 21 -16.98 19.84 -26.41
CA HIS A 21 -17.07 20.73 -27.57
C HIS A 21 -16.15 21.96 -27.49
N LEU A 22 -15.55 22.26 -26.33
CA LEU A 22 -14.62 23.38 -26.17
C LEU A 22 -13.19 23.01 -26.55
N GLU A 23 -12.74 21.78 -26.24
CA GLU A 23 -11.38 21.31 -26.56
C GLU A 23 -11.19 21.00 -28.06
N ALA A 24 -12.28 20.70 -28.77
CA ALA A 24 -12.26 20.31 -30.18
C ALA A 24 -11.93 21.43 -31.19
N ASN A 25 -11.65 22.66 -30.73
CA ASN A 25 -11.62 23.84 -31.60
C ASN A 25 -10.41 24.79 -31.40
N GLN A 26 -9.31 24.31 -30.79
CA GLN A 26 -8.04 25.06 -30.66
C GLN A 26 -6.82 24.26 -31.12
N ALA A 27 -6.69 24.04 -32.44
CA ALA A 27 -5.56 23.31 -33.03
C ALA A 27 -5.15 23.87 -34.42
N VAL A 28 -4.67 25.12 -34.47
CA VAL A 28 -3.95 25.68 -35.64
C VAL A 28 -2.75 26.49 -35.16
N ALA A 29 -1.55 26.15 -35.64
CA ALA A 29 -0.30 26.86 -35.35
C ALA A 29 0.07 27.83 -36.51
N PRO A 30 1.11 28.69 -36.38
CA PRO A 30 2.48 28.23 -36.61
C PRO A 30 3.56 28.86 -35.71
N SER A 31 4.81 28.45 -35.93
CA SER A 31 6.02 28.91 -35.24
C SER A 31 6.71 30.10 -35.94
N MET A 32 7.64 30.76 -35.24
CA MET A 32 8.79 31.47 -35.83
C MET A 32 9.95 31.56 -34.82
N ARG A 33 11.14 31.97 -35.29
CA ARG A 33 12.41 31.98 -34.54
C ARG A 33 12.75 33.35 -33.92
N GLU A 34 13.87 33.36 -33.20
CA GLU A 34 14.77 34.50 -32.93
C GLU A 34 14.27 35.62 -31.98
N ARG A 35 14.89 35.66 -30.79
CA ARG A 35 15.97 36.63 -30.52
C ARG A 35 16.87 36.18 -29.36
N ALA A 36 18.18 36.36 -29.54
CA ALA A 36 19.13 36.38 -28.43
C ALA A 36 19.25 37.83 -27.90
N GLY A 37 19.60 37.99 -26.62
CA GLY A 37 19.79 39.28 -25.98
C GLY A 37 20.38 39.12 -24.59
N GLU A 38 21.53 39.72 -24.35
CA GLU A 38 22.35 39.53 -23.14
C GLU A 38 21.81 40.33 -21.94
N VAL A 39 21.93 39.75 -20.73
CA VAL A 39 22.51 40.46 -19.57
C VAL A 39 23.34 39.45 -18.77
N ARG A 40 24.54 39.85 -18.31
CA ARG A 40 25.43 39.04 -17.46
C ARG A 40 26.16 39.98 -16.49
N THR A 41 26.52 39.47 -15.29
CA THR A 41 27.24 40.22 -14.22
C THR A 41 26.38 41.35 -13.60
N THR A 42 26.52 41.80 -12.34
CA THR A 42 27.50 41.64 -11.24
C THR A 42 26.69 41.66 -9.91
N VAL A 43 27.12 41.34 -8.69
CA VAL A 43 28.43 41.25 -8.00
C VAL A 43 28.39 40.10 -6.96
N SER A 44 29.54 39.54 -6.58
CA SER A 44 29.68 38.70 -5.37
C SER A 44 30.14 39.54 -4.15
N ASN A 45 29.47 39.42 -3.00
CA ASN A 45 30.04 39.41 -1.64
C ASN A 45 28.98 39.71 -0.57
N ILE A 46 28.91 38.87 0.47
CA ILE A 46 29.07 39.26 1.88
C ILE A 46 29.60 38.03 2.61
N LEU A 47 30.64 38.22 3.42
CA LEU A 47 31.22 37.17 4.25
C LEU A 47 30.53 37.16 5.62
N GLY A 48 30.27 35.97 6.15
CA GLY A 48 29.58 35.76 7.43
C GLY A 48 29.97 34.42 8.03
N VAL A 49 31.28 34.19 8.20
CA VAL A 49 31.78 33.03 8.94
C VAL A 49 31.66 33.34 10.42
N ASP A 50 30.85 32.58 11.12
CA ASP A 50 30.90 32.53 12.58
C ASP A 50 31.26 31.11 13.03
N ARG A 51 32.39 31.01 13.72
CA ARG A 51 32.85 29.79 14.40
C ARG A 51 33.01 30.18 15.86
N ASP A 52 32.06 29.79 16.70
CA ASP A 52 32.32 29.24 18.02
C ASP A 52 31.01 28.91 18.75
N ASN A 53 30.85 27.64 19.14
CA ASN A 53 30.42 27.24 20.48
C ASN A 53 30.40 25.71 20.60
N ALA A 54 31.47 25.16 21.17
CA ALA A 54 31.51 23.77 21.62
C ALA A 54 31.56 23.73 23.14
N ARG A 55 30.45 23.40 23.80
CA ARG A 55 30.41 22.94 25.20
C ARG A 55 29.10 22.21 25.55
N THR A 56 29.22 20.89 25.63
CA THR A 56 28.59 19.99 26.61
C THR A 56 27.55 20.58 27.57
N MET A 57 26.33 20.05 27.49
CA MET A 57 25.51 19.68 28.64
C MET A 57 24.95 18.27 28.39
N GLU A 58 25.04 17.38 29.38
CA GLU A 58 24.55 16.01 29.30
C GLU A 58 23.15 15.88 29.93
N GLY A 59 22.47 14.76 29.67
CA GLY A 59 21.51 14.20 30.62
C GLY A 59 20.02 14.52 30.43
N GLN A 60 19.40 13.87 29.43
CA GLN A 60 18.09 13.20 29.62
C GLN A 60 17.76 12.25 28.46
N SER A 61 17.58 10.96 28.77
CA SER A 61 17.28 9.92 27.80
C SER A 61 15.82 9.47 27.90
N PRO A 62 15.01 9.56 26.83
CA PRO A 62 13.78 8.79 26.73
C PRO A 62 14.13 7.32 26.39
N SER A 63 13.42 6.37 27.01
CA SER A 63 13.70 4.93 26.87
C SER A 63 13.30 4.40 25.48
N GLY A 64 14.28 4.21 24.59
CA GLY A 64 14.11 3.47 23.34
C GLY A 64 14.59 2.03 23.47
N SER A 65 13.71 1.05 23.21
CA SER A 65 14.12 -0.36 23.08
C SER A 65 15.15 -0.51 21.95
N PRO A 66 16.19 -1.35 22.12
CA PRO A 66 17.25 -1.49 21.12
C PRO A 66 16.69 -2.11 19.83
N ARG A 67 16.64 -1.31 18.76
CA ARG A 67 16.32 -1.81 17.41
C ARG A 67 17.53 -2.57 16.85
N ASN A 68 17.49 -3.89 16.97
CA ASN A 68 18.43 -4.80 16.31
C ASN A 68 18.19 -4.78 14.79
N THR A 69 18.83 -3.85 14.09
CA THR A 69 18.93 -3.90 12.62
C THR A 69 19.91 -5.01 12.22
N PRO A 70 19.50 -6.06 11.48
CA PRO A 70 20.44 -7.08 11.01
C PRO A 70 21.46 -6.51 10.02
N PRO A 71 22.68 -7.06 9.92
CA PRO A 71 23.66 -6.63 8.93
C PRO A 71 23.16 -6.93 7.50
N ALA A 72 23.38 -5.97 6.59
CA ALA A 72 22.86 -5.98 5.22
C ALA A 72 23.67 -6.89 4.27
N THR A 73 23.66 -8.20 4.52
CA THR A 73 24.29 -9.22 3.65
C THR A 73 23.54 -10.57 3.62
N SER A 74 22.37 -10.69 4.25
CA SER A 74 21.65 -11.97 4.33
C SER A 74 20.51 -12.06 3.32
N ASN A 75 20.70 -12.82 2.25
CA ASN A 75 19.65 -13.19 1.29
C ASN A 75 18.61 -14.16 1.88
N VAL A 76 18.71 -14.52 3.16
CA VAL A 76 17.76 -15.39 3.87
C VAL A 76 16.86 -14.50 4.72
N TYR A 77 15.57 -14.45 4.38
CA TYR A 77 14.60 -13.74 5.21
C TYR A 77 14.49 -14.35 6.60
N ARG A 78 14.27 -13.48 7.60
CA ARG A 78 14.02 -13.86 8.99
C ARG A 78 12.64 -13.31 9.39
N PRO A 79 11.62 -14.18 9.50
CA PRO A 79 10.30 -13.81 10.00
C PRO A 79 10.36 -13.05 11.33
N SER A 80 9.48 -12.05 11.47
CA SER A 80 9.30 -11.33 12.73
C SER A 80 8.76 -12.25 13.83
N ARG A 81 8.85 -11.81 15.09
CA ARG A 81 8.24 -12.56 16.21
C ARG A 81 6.74 -12.73 15.98
N GLU A 82 6.10 -11.70 15.43
CA GLU A 82 4.67 -11.60 15.21
C GLU A 82 4.21 -12.44 14.00
N GLU A 83 5.00 -12.54 12.92
CA GLU A 83 4.77 -13.52 11.85
C GLU A 83 4.87 -14.94 12.43
N LEU A 84 5.93 -15.24 13.20
CA LEU A 84 6.11 -16.56 13.82
C LEU A 84 5.01 -16.91 14.83
N GLU A 85 4.40 -15.91 15.49
CA GLU A 85 3.19 -16.11 16.28
C GLU A 85 2.01 -16.49 15.38
N MET A 86 1.75 -15.74 14.31
CA MET A 86 0.65 -16.03 13.38
C MET A 86 0.81 -17.38 12.66
N ARG A 87 2.03 -17.79 12.30
CA ARG A 87 2.29 -19.12 11.69
C ARG A 87 1.91 -20.30 12.60
N ARG A 88 2.00 -20.14 13.93
CA ARG A 88 1.63 -21.17 14.93
C ARG A 88 0.21 -21.00 15.47
N ARG A 89 -0.44 -19.87 15.17
CA ARG A 89 -1.79 -19.54 15.62
C ARG A 89 -2.79 -20.53 15.04
N LEU A 90 -3.76 -20.96 15.85
CA LEU A 90 -4.86 -21.85 15.45
C LEU A 90 -4.47 -23.27 15.01
N ALA A 91 -3.19 -23.66 15.12
CA ALA A 91 -2.71 -24.99 14.74
C ALA A 91 -3.06 -26.07 15.78
N GLU A 92 -2.96 -25.76 17.07
CA GLU A 92 -3.31 -26.66 18.16
C GLU A 92 -4.85 -26.83 18.31
N PRO A 93 -5.34 -27.97 18.81
CA PRO A 93 -6.75 -28.15 19.16
C PRO A 93 -7.20 -27.20 20.27
N ASP A 94 -8.35 -26.55 20.09
CA ASP A 94 -8.97 -25.65 21.08
C ASP A 94 -10.48 -25.91 21.12
N PRO A 95 -10.98 -26.64 22.14
CA PRO A 95 -12.41 -26.97 22.27
C PRO A 95 -13.34 -25.77 22.47
N GLY A 96 -12.80 -24.58 22.81
CA GLY A 96 -13.58 -23.35 22.94
C GLY A 96 -13.54 -22.45 21.70
N ARG A 97 -12.81 -22.85 20.65
CA ARG A 97 -12.63 -22.06 19.43
C ARG A 97 -13.94 -21.83 18.69
N ARG A 98 -14.21 -20.57 18.35
CA ARG A 98 -15.31 -20.16 17.48
C ARG A 98 -14.78 -19.79 16.11
N VAL A 99 -15.36 -20.38 15.06
CA VAL A 99 -15.03 -20.10 13.66
C VAL A 99 -16.29 -19.57 12.97
N GLU A 100 -16.25 -18.33 12.50
CA GLU A 100 -17.40 -17.61 11.95
C GLU A 100 -17.04 -17.08 10.55
N SER A 101 -17.79 -17.47 9.51
CA SER A 101 -17.53 -16.97 8.15
C SER A 101 -17.91 -15.49 8.06
N LEU A 102 -16.96 -14.66 7.64
CA LEU A 102 -17.19 -13.24 7.41
C LEU A 102 -17.88 -13.02 6.07
N HIS A 103 -18.77 -12.04 6.00
CA HIS A 103 -19.52 -11.65 4.81
C HIS A 103 -19.56 -10.11 4.71
N GLY A 104 -19.68 -9.56 3.50
CA GLY A 104 -19.75 -8.11 3.31
C GLY A 104 -18.39 -7.41 3.47
N PRO A 105 -18.33 -6.19 4.04
CA PRO A 105 -17.08 -5.40 4.11
C PRO A 105 -16.00 -6.08 4.95
N ASP A 106 -16.36 -6.80 6.02
CA ASP A 106 -15.39 -7.56 6.84
C ASP A 106 -14.75 -8.74 6.08
N ALA A 107 -15.30 -9.12 4.92
CA ALA A 107 -14.76 -10.14 4.01
C ALA A 107 -14.30 -9.59 2.65
N THR A 108 -14.30 -8.25 2.48
CA THR A 108 -13.73 -7.53 1.33
C THR A 108 -14.09 -8.14 -0.03
N LEU A 109 -15.37 -7.97 -0.40
CA LEU A 109 -15.96 -8.48 -1.65
C LEU A 109 -15.32 -7.86 -2.91
N GLY A 110 -14.48 -8.65 -3.59
CA GLY A 110 -14.22 -8.43 -5.02
C GLY A 110 -15.48 -8.78 -5.81
N ASN A 111 -16.06 -7.82 -6.52
CA ASN A 111 -17.36 -7.94 -7.18
C ASN A 111 -17.31 -8.65 -8.56
N ASP A 112 -16.77 -9.87 -8.62
CA ASP A 112 -16.84 -10.74 -9.81
C ASP A 112 -18.08 -11.66 -9.75
N LEU A 113 -19.28 -11.06 -9.86
CA LEU A 113 -20.56 -11.77 -9.70
C LEU A 113 -21.09 -12.48 -10.95
N GLU A 114 -20.43 -12.40 -12.10
CA GLU A 114 -20.99 -12.91 -13.37
C GLU A 114 -20.97 -14.45 -13.51
N HIS A 115 -20.15 -15.18 -12.73
CA HIS A 115 -19.93 -16.63 -12.95
C HIS A 115 -19.99 -17.48 -11.66
N GLY A 116 -21.22 -17.78 -11.21
CA GLY A 116 -21.56 -19.08 -10.59
C GLY A 116 -20.82 -19.52 -9.31
N HIS A 117 -21.27 -19.01 -8.16
CA HIS A 117 -21.24 -19.72 -6.87
C HIS A 117 -19.88 -20.17 -6.27
N ARG A 118 -18.91 -19.25 -6.09
CA ARG A 118 -17.91 -19.38 -5.00
C ARG A 118 -17.72 -18.04 -4.28
N LYS A 119 -18.05 -17.97 -2.98
CA LYS A 119 -17.71 -16.82 -2.12
C LYS A 119 -16.22 -16.87 -1.78
N LYS A 120 -15.56 -15.71 -1.61
CA LYS A 120 -14.27 -15.64 -0.88
C LYS A 120 -14.45 -16.33 0.48
N GLN A 121 -13.59 -17.30 0.80
CA GLN A 121 -13.62 -17.99 2.09
C GLN A 121 -12.78 -17.20 3.08
N VAL A 122 -13.44 -16.32 3.85
CA VAL A 122 -12.82 -15.53 4.93
C VAL A 122 -13.53 -15.87 6.22
N TYR A 123 -12.76 -16.09 7.30
CA TYR A 123 -13.28 -16.45 8.61
C TYR A 123 -12.72 -15.53 9.69
N ARG A 124 -13.55 -15.14 10.65
CA ARG A 124 -13.10 -14.69 11.97
C ARG A 124 -12.96 -15.91 12.86
N VAL A 125 -11.83 -16.04 13.52
CA VAL A 125 -11.60 -17.07 14.54
C VAL A 125 -11.31 -16.40 15.88
N GLU A 126 -12.05 -16.80 16.90
CA GLU A 126 -11.85 -16.42 18.29
C GLU A 126 -11.47 -17.68 19.07
N SER A 127 -10.30 -17.66 19.72
CA SER A 127 -9.79 -18.78 20.51
C SER A 127 -10.25 -18.67 21.97
N SER A 128 -10.16 -19.74 22.75
CA SER A 128 -10.62 -19.77 24.16
C SER A 128 -9.88 -18.83 25.11
N ASP A 129 -8.69 -18.32 24.73
CA ASP A 129 -7.97 -17.24 25.43
C ASP A 129 -8.50 -15.82 25.09
N GLY A 130 -9.59 -15.73 24.32
CA GLY A 130 -10.17 -14.48 23.81
C GLY A 130 -9.40 -13.88 22.64
N SER A 131 -8.35 -14.54 22.14
CA SER A 131 -7.50 -14.00 21.08
C SER A 131 -8.11 -14.23 19.68
N ARG A 132 -8.14 -13.16 18.88
CA ARG A 132 -8.86 -13.10 17.60
C ARG A 132 -7.91 -13.07 16.40
N SER A 133 -8.34 -13.69 15.31
CA SER A 133 -7.63 -13.75 14.03
C SER A 133 -8.61 -13.72 12.83
N VAL A 134 -8.14 -13.23 11.69
CA VAL A 134 -8.78 -13.46 10.38
C VAL A 134 -8.03 -14.59 9.69
N VAL A 135 -8.76 -15.53 9.09
CA VAL A 135 -8.19 -16.67 8.36
C VAL A 135 -8.71 -16.67 6.92
N LYS A 136 -7.77 -16.77 5.97
CA LYS A 136 -8.02 -16.94 4.53
C LYS A 136 -7.36 -18.24 4.07
N PRO A 137 -8.11 -19.34 3.93
CA PRO A 137 -7.58 -20.60 3.42
C PRO A 137 -7.22 -20.51 1.94
N PHE A 138 -6.13 -21.17 1.53
CA PHE A 138 -5.72 -21.22 0.13
C PHE A 138 -6.65 -22.14 -0.70
N ALA A 139 -7.40 -23.01 -0.03
CA ALA A 139 -8.35 -23.93 -0.64
C ALA A 139 -9.52 -23.19 -1.30
N GLY A 140 -9.55 -23.20 -2.63
CA GLY A 140 -10.63 -22.59 -3.42
C GLY A 140 -10.39 -21.13 -3.83
N GLU A 141 -9.16 -20.62 -3.69
CA GLU A 141 -8.75 -19.37 -4.33
C GLU A 141 -8.97 -19.41 -5.87
N ILE A 142 -9.21 -18.24 -6.46
CA ILE A 142 -9.47 -18.07 -7.90
C ILE A 142 -8.59 -16.94 -8.47
N ARG A 143 -8.29 -16.97 -9.77
CA ARG A 143 -7.58 -15.87 -10.44
C ARG A 143 -8.57 -14.76 -10.80
N THR A 144 -8.43 -13.61 -10.17
CA THR A 144 -9.25 -12.39 -10.36
C THR A 144 -8.65 -11.41 -11.37
N ARG A 145 -7.31 -11.26 -11.41
CA ARG A 145 -6.62 -10.42 -12.41
C ARG A 145 -5.63 -11.25 -13.23
N ALA A 146 -5.48 -10.91 -14.52
CA ALA A 146 -4.56 -11.60 -15.42
C ALA A 146 -3.09 -11.41 -15.02
N SER A 147 -2.77 -10.28 -14.39
CA SER A 147 -1.46 -9.88 -13.86
C SER A 147 -1.13 -10.47 -12.49
N ILE A 148 -2.06 -11.17 -11.84
CA ILE A 148 -1.93 -11.72 -10.48
C ILE A 148 -2.31 -13.21 -10.50
N PRO A 149 -1.36 -14.12 -10.75
CA PRO A 149 -1.66 -15.55 -10.84
C PRO A 149 -1.98 -16.14 -9.46
N THR A 150 -2.69 -17.27 -9.46
CA THR A 150 -2.92 -18.11 -8.27
C THR A 150 -1.65 -18.85 -7.81
N GLN A 151 -0.53 -18.76 -8.53
CA GLN A 151 0.76 -19.23 -8.05
C GLN A 151 1.26 -18.33 -6.90
N GLY A 152 1.81 -18.97 -5.87
CA GLY A 152 2.03 -18.37 -4.53
C GLY A 152 0.75 -18.24 -3.70
N GLY A 153 -0.41 -18.09 -4.35
CA GLY A 153 -1.71 -17.89 -3.72
C GLY A 153 -2.03 -16.41 -3.45
N GLN A 154 -3.30 -16.13 -3.14
CA GLN A 154 -3.77 -14.84 -2.65
C GLN A 154 -3.37 -14.65 -1.18
N GLY A 155 -3.49 -15.70 -0.34
CA GLY A 155 -3.15 -15.60 1.08
C GLY A 155 -1.67 -15.32 1.35
N ALA A 156 -0.74 -15.82 0.54
CA ALA A 156 0.68 -15.46 0.66
C ALA A 156 0.94 -13.96 0.41
N ARG A 157 0.07 -13.27 -0.35
CA ARG A 157 0.18 -11.83 -0.61
C ARG A 157 -0.19 -10.97 0.61
N GLU A 158 -1.04 -11.48 1.52
CA GLU A 158 -1.26 -10.85 2.84
C GLU A 158 0.02 -10.88 3.70
N VAL A 159 0.72 -12.01 3.69
CA VAL A 159 1.99 -12.18 4.43
C VAL A 159 3.09 -11.34 3.79
N ALA A 160 3.17 -11.30 2.46
CA ALA A 160 4.05 -10.40 1.73
C ALA A 160 3.80 -8.93 2.11
N ALA A 161 2.54 -8.47 2.09
CA ALA A 161 2.17 -7.11 2.48
C ALA A 161 2.56 -6.78 3.92
N TYR A 162 2.31 -7.70 4.87
CA TYR A 162 2.76 -7.54 6.24
C TYR A 162 4.28 -7.39 6.34
N ARG A 163 5.05 -8.22 5.62
CA ARG A 163 6.52 -8.16 5.62
C ARG A 163 7.07 -6.85 5.05
N VAL A 164 6.51 -6.34 3.94
CA VAL A 164 6.91 -5.04 3.38
C VAL A 164 6.64 -3.92 4.41
N ASN A 165 5.45 -3.90 5.01
CA ASN A 165 5.09 -2.96 6.07
C ASN A 165 6.03 -3.07 7.30
N HIS A 166 6.35 -4.28 7.74
CA HIS A 166 7.23 -4.52 8.90
C HIS A 166 8.68 -4.11 8.63
N LEU A 167 9.20 -4.41 7.44
CA LEU A 167 10.56 -4.00 7.02
C LEU A 167 10.72 -2.49 6.90
N LEU A 168 9.66 -1.78 6.50
CA LEU A 168 9.59 -0.31 6.50
C LEU A 168 9.39 0.27 7.92
N GLY A 169 9.20 -0.57 8.94
CA GLY A 169 8.98 -0.15 10.32
C GLY A 169 7.61 0.52 10.56
N TRP A 170 6.60 0.17 9.76
CA TRP A 170 5.27 0.77 9.80
C TRP A 170 4.23 -0.13 10.47
N ASP A 171 3.12 0.48 10.90
CA ASP A 171 2.00 -0.15 11.61
C ASP A 171 0.70 0.10 10.82
N LEU A 172 0.73 -0.22 9.52
CA LEU A 172 -0.43 -0.17 8.63
C LEU A 172 -1.05 -1.56 8.43
N VAL A 173 -0.23 -2.59 8.17
CA VAL A 173 -0.71 -3.96 7.91
C VAL A 173 -0.67 -4.78 9.20
N PRO A 174 -1.78 -5.43 9.61
CA PRO A 174 -1.79 -6.33 10.77
C PRO A 174 -0.78 -7.48 10.62
N PRO A 175 -0.19 -7.98 11.73
CA PRO A 175 0.63 -9.19 11.71
C PRO A 175 -0.04 -10.35 10.97
N ALA A 176 0.70 -10.98 10.05
CA ALA A 176 0.24 -12.07 9.22
C ALA A 176 1.31 -13.17 9.09
N GLY A 177 0.88 -14.41 8.92
CA GLY A 177 1.75 -15.55 8.67
C GLY A 177 1.01 -16.70 7.97
N ILE A 178 1.75 -17.58 7.28
CA ILE A 178 1.20 -18.81 6.71
C ILE A 178 1.22 -19.90 7.78
N ALA A 179 0.10 -20.58 7.98
CA ALA A 179 -0.02 -21.77 8.83
C ALA A 179 -0.42 -22.99 7.96
N ASP A 180 0.21 -24.13 8.20
CA ASP A 180 -0.01 -25.37 7.43
C ASP A 180 -1.42 -25.96 7.67
N ASN A 181 -1.97 -25.74 8.87
CA ASN A 181 -3.39 -25.88 9.17
C ASN A 181 -3.79 -24.77 10.15
N ALA A 182 -4.90 -24.08 9.89
CA ALA A 182 -5.47 -23.09 10.81
C ALA A 182 -6.95 -23.39 11.04
N ALA A 183 -7.32 -23.70 12.29
CA ALA A 183 -8.69 -24.01 12.69
C ALA A 183 -9.40 -25.07 11.80
N ASP A 184 -8.63 -26.08 11.37
CA ASP A 184 -9.07 -27.21 10.52
C ASP A 184 -9.57 -26.82 9.11
N LEU A 185 -9.16 -25.64 8.64
CA LEU A 185 -9.40 -25.15 7.28
C LEU A 185 -8.24 -25.48 6.31
N GLY A 186 -7.18 -26.13 6.78
CA GLY A 186 -5.97 -26.44 6.00
C GLY A 186 -5.05 -25.22 5.80
N PRO A 187 -4.11 -25.29 4.82
CA PRO A 187 -3.14 -24.24 4.57
C PRO A 187 -3.78 -22.87 4.37
N SER A 188 -3.40 -21.91 5.21
CA SER A 188 -4.10 -20.64 5.33
C SER A 188 -3.16 -19.47 5.64
N ALA A 189 -3.52 -18.29 5.17
CA ALA A 189 -3.02 -17.05 5.74
C ALA A 189 -3.80 -16.74 7.02
N VAL A 190 -3.08 -16.60 8.13
CA VAL A 190 -3.62 -16.18 9.43
C VAL A 190 -3.13 -14.78 9.72
N MET A 191 -4.07 -13.86 9.93
CA MET A 191 -3.82 -12.46 10.28
C MET A 191 -4.34 -12.18 11.69
N LYS A 192 -3.69 -11.28 12.42
CA LYS A 192 -4.20 -10.75 13.68
C LYS A 192 -5.45 -9.90 13.41
N PHE A 193 -6.55 -10.18 14.12
CA PHE A 193 -7.74 -9.33 14.06
C PHE A 193 -7.45 -7.98 14.75
N VAL A 194 -7.95 -6.88 14.19
CA VAL A 194 -7.78 -5.53 14.73
C VAL A 194 -9.16 -4.92 14.96
N GLU A 195 -9.50 -4.70 16.23
CA GLU A 195 -10.69 -3.94 16.63
C GLU A 195 -10.58 -2.53 16.02
N SER A 196 -11.49 -2.20 15.10
CA SER A 196 -11.39 -1.02 14.26
C SER A 196 -12.72 -0.63 13.62
N ASP A 197 -12.94 0.68 13.50
CA ASP A 197 -14.08 1.28 12.82
C ASP A 197 -13.94 1.17 11.28
N GLU A 198 -14.97 1.59 10.55
CA GLU A 198 -14.91 1.71 9.07
C GLU A 198 -13.88 2.77 8.62
N ALA A 199 -13.64 2.85 7.31
CA ALA A 199 -12.75 3.85 6.72
C ALA A 199 -13.22 5.29 7.00
N SER A 200 -12.35 6.11 7.61
CA SER A 200 -12.49 7.57 7.65
C SER A 200 -12.12 8.17 6.29
N LEU A 201 -12.45 9.44 6.06
CA LEU A 201 -12.00 10.12 4.85
C LEU A 201 -10.47 10.24 4.87
N ILE A 202 -9.82 10.10 3.71
CA ILE A 202 -8.36 10.06 3.65
C ILE A 202 -7.72 11.35 4.18
N ALA A 203 -8.39 12.49 3.99
CA ALA A 203 -7.99 13.78 4.53
C ALA A 203 -7.85 13.81 6.08
N ASP A 204 -8.62 12.98 6.79
CA ASP A 204 -8.64 12.91 8.26
C ASP A 204 -7.41 12.18 8.84
N TYR A 205 -6.77 11.31 8.05
CA TYR A 205 -5.49 10.70 8.43
C TYR A 205 -4.34 11.71 8.30
N ARG A 206 -3.36 11.65 9.21
CA ARG A 206 -2.16 12.50 9.16
C ARG A 206 -1.43 12.33 7.80
N ARG A 207 -0.93 13.43 7.21
CA ARG A 207 -0.18 13.40 5.92
C ARG A 207 0.96 12.38 5.91
N VAL A 208 1.67 12.19 7.02
CA VAL A 208 2.70 11.13 7.13
C VAL A 208 2.13 9.72 6.92
N ASP A 209 0.98 9.41 7.51
CA ASP A 209 0.37 8.08 7.45
C ASP A 209 -0.38 7.86 6.12
N ARG A 210 -0.93 8.94 5.50
CA ARG A 210 -1.33 8.92 4.08
C ARG A 210 -0.17 8.56 3.16
N HIS A 211 0.96 9.23 3.32
CA HIS A 211 2.15 9.03 2.48
C HIS A 211 2.79 7.65 2.72
N ARG A 212 2.68 7.06 3.92
CA ARG A 212 3.02 5.65 4.18
C ARG A 212 2.15 4.71 3.37
N MET A 213 0.82 4.88 3.41
CA MET A 213 -0.11 4.02 2.69
C MET A 213 0.12 4.11 1.17
N ALA A 214 0.27 5.31 0.63
CA ALA A 214 0.55 5.54 -0.79
C ALA A 214 1.89 4.89 -1.22
N ALA A 215 2.94 5.01 -0.41
CA ALA A 215 4.23 4.37 -0.68
C ALA A 215 4.16 2.84 -0.60
N LEU A 216 3.47 2.31 0.41
CA LEU A 216 3.25 0.87 0.61
C LEU A 216 2.48 0.27 -0.59
N ASP A 217 1.33 0.86 -0.94
CA ASP A 217 0.52 0.41 -2.08
C ASP A 217 1.28 0.52 -3.40
N TYR A 218 2.13 1.54 -3.59
CA TYR A 218 2.97 1.63 -4.79
C TYR A 218 4.05 0.54 -4.83
N ILE A 219 4.78 0.31 -3.74
CA ILE A 219 5.79 -0.77 -3.66
C ILE A 219 5.14 -2.13 -3.93
N MET A 220 4.02 -2.43 -3.27
CA MET A 220 3.28 -3.69 -3.47
C MET A 220 2.60 -3.80 -4.86
N GLY A 221 2.42 -2.68 -5.57
CA GLY A 221 1.65 -2.65 -6.81
C GLY A 221 0.18 -2.96 -6.57
N ASN A 222 -0.42 -2.35 -5.54
CA ASN A 222 -1.79 -2.63 -5.14
C ASN A 222 -2.78 -2.17 -6.21
N THR A 223 -3.63 -3.11 -6.66
CA THR A 223 -4.57 -2.91 -7.75
C THR A 223 -6.00 -2.67 -7.28
N ASP A 224 -6.23 -2.58 -5.96
CA ASP A 224 -7.57 -2.59 -5.35
C ASP A 224 -7.70 -1.88 -3.98
N ARG A 225 -6.87 -0.87 -3.66
CA ARG A 225 -7.08 -0.10 -2.40
C ARG A 225 -8.21 0.92 -2.58
N HIS A 226 -9.39 0.55 -2.11
CA HIS A 226 -10.52 1.45 -1.91
C HIS A 226 -10.98 1.47 -0.43
N ALA A 227 -11.90 2.35 -0.06
CA ALA A 227 -12.46 2.48 1.30
C ALA A 227 -13.08 1.21 1.96
N GLY A 228 -13.21 0.10 1.24
CA GLY A 228 -13.56 -1.20 1.84
C GLY A 228 -12.34 -1.99 2.34
N ASN A 229 -11.18 -1.73 1.74
CA ASN A 229 -9.93 -2.47 1.94
C ASN A 229 -8.98 -1.72 2.91
N TYR A 230 -9.51 -0.84 3.76
CA TYR A 230 -8.83 -0.32 4.94
C TYR A 230 -9.84 0.02 6.05
N ARG A 231 -9.36 0.10 7.29
CA ARG A 231 -10.14 0.35 8.51
C ARG A 231 -9.51 1.49 9.32
N THR A 232 -10.25 2.03 10.30
CA THR A 232 -9.75 3.09 11.17
C THR A 232 -9.55 2.59 12.60
N VAL A 233 -8.37 2.84 13.17
CA VAL A 233 -8.18 2.77 14.63
C VAL A 233 -8.12 4.21 15.15
N ALA A 234 -9.10 4.59 15.97
CA ALA A 234 -9.09 5.84 16.69
C ALA A 234 -8.11 5.73 17.88
N GLU A 235 -7.07 6.55 17.88
CA GLU A 235 -6.05 6.62 18.94
C GLU A 235 -6.05 8.03 19.57
N PRO A 236 -5.57 8.21 20.81
CA PRO A 236 -5.50 9.53 21.44
C PRO A 236 -4.74 10.56 20.59
N GLY A 237 -5.49 11.48 19.96
CA GLY A 237 -4.95 12.53 19.09
C GLY A 237 -4.63 12.13 17.64
N ARG A 238 -5.00 10.93 17.15
CA ARG A 238 -4.95 10.60 15.72
C ARG A 238 -5.92 9.48 15.31
N ASN A 239 -6.40 9.54 14.07
CA ASN A 239 -6.89 8.35 13.38
C ASN A 239 -5.68 7.66 12.70
N ARG A 240 -5.54 6.34 12.86
CA ARG A 240 -4.57 5.53 12.11
C ARG A 240 -5.30 4.65 11.09
N PRO A 241 -4.91 4.67 9.80
CA PRO A 241 -5.45 3.75 8.82
C PRO A 241 -4.80 2.37 8.97
N VAL A 242 -5.60 1.31 8.89
CA VAL A 242 -5.15 -0.09 8.92
C VAL A 242 -5.49 -0.74 7.58
N ALA A 243 -4.45 -1.18 6.87
CA ALA A 243 -4.54 -1.81 5.56
C ALA A 243 -4.99 -3.27 5.67
N ILE A 244 -5.99 -3.67 4.88
CA ILE A 244 -6.46 -5.06 4.77
C ILE A 244 -6.63 -5.47 3.30
N ASP A 245 -6.90 -6.76 3.08
CA ASP A 245 -7.08 -7.43 1.78
C ASP A 245 -6.04 -7.13 0.69
N HIS A 246 -4.85 -7.69 0.88
CA HIS A 246 -3.74 -7.57 -0.07
C HIS A 246 -3.75 -8.69 -1.13
N SER A 247 -4.83 -9.47 -1.23
CA SER A 247 -4.98 -10.53 -2.24
C SER A 247 -4.70 -10.06 -3.68
N LEU A 248 -4.94 -8.78 -3.98
CA LEU A 248 -4.77 -8.15 -5.29
C LEU A 248 -3.51 -7.24 -5.37
N THR A 249 -2.42 -7.70 -4.76
CA THR A 249 -1.08 -7.07 -4.80
C THR A 249 -0.04 -8.01 -5.43
N PHE A 250 1.20 -7.53 -5.58
CA PHE A 250 2.31 -8.22 -6.25
C PHE A 250 1.93 -8.77 -7.64
N PRO A 251 1.53 -7.88 -8.58
CA PRO A 251 1.34 -8.22 -9.99
C PRO A 251 2.68 -8.42 -10.71
N GLU A 252 2.69 -9.35 -11.65
CA GLU A 252 3.89 -9.76 -12.41
C GLU A 252 4.29 -8.74 -13.48
N TYR A 253 3.32 -8.00 -14.02
CA TYR A 253 3.54 -7.01 -15.08
C TYR A 253 2.62 -5.80 -14.93
N PRO A 254 2.95 -4.66 -15.57
CA PRO A 254 2.14 -3.44 -15.49
C PRO A 254 0.80 -3.60 -16.23
N ASP A 255 -0.23 -3.91 -15.47
CA ASP A 255 -1.59 -4.15 -15.96
C ASP A 255 -2.17 -2.85 -16.55
N THR A 256 -2.49 -2.87 -17.85
CA THR A 256 -3.03 -1.70 -18.57
C THR A 256 -4.55 -1.57 -18.47
N GLN A 257 -5.25 -2.59 -18.00
CA GLN A 257 -6.70 -2.57 -17.79
C GLN A 257 -7.05 -2.14 -16.36
N PHE A 258 -6.40 -2.75 -15.37
CA PHE A 258 -6.67 -2.49 -13.96
C PHE A 258 -5.69 -1.48 -13.37
N GLY A 259 -4.39 -1.58 -13.67
CA GLY A 259 -3.35 -0.73 -13.10
C GLY A 259 -3.17 -0.85 -11.59
N ILE A 260 -2.28 -0.01 -11.05
CA ILE A 260 -2.26 0.31 -9.62
C ILE A 260 -3.48 1.19 -9.35
N ARG A 261 -4.25 0.84 -8.33
CA ARG A 261 -5.44 1.58 -7.91
C ARG A 261 -5.42 1.73 -6.40
N SER A 262 -5.25 2.95 -5.94
CA SER A 262 -5.25 3.25 -4.52
C SER A 262 -5.70 4.66 -4.26
N ASP A 263 -6.84 4.81 -3.57
CA ASP A 263 -7.38 6.10 -3.12
C ASP A 263 -6.30 6.98 -2.44
N PHE A 264 -5.34 6.34 -1.73
CA PHE A 264 -4.22 7.03 -1.08
C PHE A 264 -3.15 7.51 -2.06
N ILE A 265 -2.89 6.78 -3.14
CA ILE A 265 -2.02 7.24 -4.23
C ILE A 265 -2.74 8.36 -5.01
N SER A 266 -4.03 8.24 -5.30
CA SER A 266 -4.83 9.31 -5.92
C SER A 266 -4.76 10.60 -5.10
N HIS A 267 -5.02 10.51 -3.79
CA HIS A 267 -4.93 11.64 -2.86
C HIS A 267 -3.50 12.21 -2.78
N TYR A 268 -2.49 11.35 -2.74
CA TYR A 268 -1.09 11.79 -2.75
C TYR A 268 -0.72 12.53 -4.05
N MET A 269 -1.18 12.06 -5.21
CA MET A 269 -0.87 12.65 -6.51
C MET A 269 -1.60 13.99 -6.75
N ASN A 270 -2.85 14.12 -6.28
CA ASN A 270 -3.75 15.21 -6.63
C ASN A 270 -3.91 16.27 -5.53
N GLU A 271 -3.92 15.88 -4.25
CA GLU A 271 -4.26 16.76 -3.12
C GLU A 271 -3.04 17.09 -2.25
N ASP A 272 -2.21 16.09 -1.90
CA ASP A 272 -1.00 16.32 -1.09
C ASP A 272 0.15 16.98 -1.88
N ARG A 273 0.06 17.08 -3.21
CA ARG A 273 1.04 17.77 -4.07
C ARG A 273 0.66 19.21 -4.32
N VAL A 274 1.01 20.08 -3.38
CA VAL A 274 0.80 21.52 -3.49
C VAL A 274 1.61 22.11 -4.68
N PRO A 275 1.03 22.95 -5.54
CA PRO A 275 1.77 23.64 -6.60
C PRO A 275 2.96 24.44 -6.04
N GLY A 276 4.18 24.09 -6.45
CA GLY A 276 5.42 24.69 -5.96
C GLY A 276 6.19 23.83 -4.93
N ASP A 277 5.57 22.80 -4.37
CA ASP A 277 6.29 21.70 -3.71
C ASP A 277 7.02 20.86 -4.79
N ASP A 278 8.15 20.24 -4.45
CA ASP A 278 8.82 19.31 -5.37
C ASP A 278 8.10 17.95 -5.47
N GLY A 279 7.07 17.77 -4.63
CA GLY A 279 6.13 16.66 -4.65
C GLY A 279 6.64 15.41 -3.95
N LYS A 280 7.70 15.51 -3.13
CA LYS A 280 8.25 14.40 -2.34
C LYS A 280 7.25 13.79 -1.35
N LEU A 281 7.51 12.54 -0.98
CA LEU A 281 6.86 11.92 0.16
C LEU A 281 7.34 12.57 1.49
N HIS A 282 6.63 12.29 2.59
CA HIS A 282 6.92 12.90 3.89
C HIS A 282 8.35 12.55 4.34
N PRO A 283 9.13 13.46 4.99
CA PRO A 283 10.52 13.19 5.34
C PRO A 283 10.75 11.89 6.14
N ASP A 284 9.86 11.57 7.08
CA ASP A 284 9.86 10.27 7.77
C ASP A 284 9.72 9.07 6.82
N VAL A 285 8.77 9.14 5.88
CA VAL A 285 8.51 8.08 4.88
C VAL A 285 9.73 7.90 3.99
N LEU A 286 10.42 8.98 3.60
CA LEU A 286 11.65 8.91 2.81
C LEU A 286 12.86 8.41 3.60
N ARG A 287 12.96 8.69 4.91
CA ARG A 287 13.95 8.04 5.78
C ARG A 287 13.70 6.54 5.82
N ASP A 288 12.46 6.14 6.14
CA ASP A 288 12.07 4.75 6.35
C ASP A 288 12.25 3.93 5.06
N VAL A 289 11.79 4.45 3.91
CA VAL A 289 11.94 3.82 2.58
C VAL A 289 13.41 3.74 2.14
N ARG A 290 14.25 4.73 2.44
CA ARG A 290 15.69 4.68 2.11
C ARG A 290 16.53 3.84 3.06
N ALA A 291 15.99 3.42 4.21
CA ALA A 291 16.65 2.51 5.13
C ALA A 291 16.46 1.03 4.74
N LEU A 292 15.44 0.70 3.95
CA LEU A 292 15.19 -0.66 3.45
C LEU A 292 16.09 -1.00 2.26
N HIS A 293 16.96 -2.00 2.41
CA HIS A 293 17.80 -2.46 1.30
C HIS A 293 16.98 -3.30 0.29
N PRO A 294 17.16 -3.12 -1.04
CA PRO A 294 16.52 -3.94 -2.07
C PRO A 294 16.57 -5.46 -1.80
N ASP A 295 17.75 -5.98 -1.45
CA ASP A 295 17.96 -7.41 -1.18
C ASP A 295 17.13 -7.93 0.01
N GLN A 296 16.85 -7.07 1.02
CA GLN A 296 15.99 -7.43 2.15
C GLN A 296 14.53 -7.58 1.71
N LEU A 297 14.06 -6.70 0.81
CA LEU A 297 12.73 -6.83 0.19
C LEU A 297 12.67 -8.08 -0.71
N GLN A 298 13.69 -8.32 -1.54
CA GLN A 298 13.75 -9.51 -2.40
C GLN A 298 13.70 -10.80 -1.58
N ALA A 299 14.55 -10.91 -0.55
CA ALA A 299 14.57 -12.07 0.35
C ALA A 299 13.21 -12.27 1.05
N ALA A 300 12.56 -11.19 1.49
CA ALA A 300 11.29 -11.23 2.21
C ALA A 300 10.07 -11.56 1.34
N LEU A 301 10.22 -11.66 0.02
CA LEU A 301 9.16 -12.09 -0.90
C LEU A 301 9.47 -13.46 -1.55
N GLY A 302 10.75 -13.84 -1.67
CA GLY A 302 11.18 -15.03 -2.42
C GLY A 302 10.79 -16.40 -1.83
N ASP A 303 10.59 -16.54 -0.52
CA ASP A 303 10.12 -17.81 0.10
C ASP A 303 8.59 -17.96 0.08
N LEU A 304 7.83 -16.95 -0.39
CA LEU A 304 6.36 -16.96 -0.40
C LEU A 304 5.75 -17.53 -1.70
N GLY A 305 6.57 -18.05 -2.62
CA GLY A 305 6.09 -18.63 -3.88
C GLY A 305 5.54 -17.62 -4.90
N LEU A 306 5.75 -16.32 -4.66
CA LEU A 306 5.60 -15.28 -5.68
C LEU A 306 6.62 -15.49 -6.80
N SER A 307 6.29 -15.08 -8.03
CA SER A 307 7.22 -15.18 -9.16
C SER A 307 8.30 -14.09 -9.12
N ASP A 308 9.45 -14.37 -9.74
CA ASP A 308 10.57 -13.42 -9.85
C ASP A 308 10.15 -12.08 -10.47
N ASP A 309 9.15 -12.09 -11.35
CA ASP A 309 8.56 -10.89 -11.96
C ASP A 309 7.80 -10.03 -10.94
N ALA A 310 6.95 -10.65 -10.12
CA ALA A 310 6.22 -9.96 -9.05
C ALA A 310 7.16 -9.43 -7.94
N VAL A 311 8.21 -10.18 -7.61
CA VAL A 311 9.24 -9.77 -6.65
C VAL A 311 10.07 -8.59 -7.20
N ARG A 312 10.57 -8.71 -8.43
CA ARG A 312 11.35 -7.67 -9.11
C ARG A 312 10.54 -6.38 -9.25
N GLY A 313 9.28 -6.46 -9.69
CA GLY A 313 8.41 -5.28 -9.80
C GLY A 313 8.22 -4.53 -8.47
N ALA A 314 8.22 -5.23 -7.32
CA ALA A 314 8.20 -4.57 -6.02
C ALA A 314 9.53 -3.88 -5.67
N VAL A 315 10.66 -4.52 -5.99
CA VAL A 315 12.01 -3.97 -5.79
C VAL A 315 12.28 -2.75 -6.68
N ASP A 316 11.85 -2.78 -7.94
CA ASP A 316 11.99 -1.65 -8.86
C ASP A 316 11.21 -0.42 -8.36
N ARG A 317 9.95 -0.62 -7.96
CA ARG A 317 9.07 0.43 -7.40
C ARG A 317 9.58 0.98 -6.06
N LEU A 318 10.20 0.15 -5.20
CA LEU A 318 10.95 0.62 -4.03
C LEU A 318 12.11 1.53 -4.46
N GLY A 319 12.92 1.06 -5.41
CA GLY A 319 14.06 1.80 -5.94
C GLY A 319 13.67 3.15 -6.56
N GLU A 320 12.49 3.26 -7.19
CA GLU A 320 11.98 4.54 -7.70
C GLU A 320 11.79 5.57 -6.59
N ILE A 321 11.10 5.20 -5.51
CA ILE A 321 10.88 6.12 -4.37
C ILE A 321 12.23 6.49 -3.73
N GLN A 322 13.17 5.55 -3.61
CA GLN A 322 14.49 5.82 -3.07
C GLN A 322 15.27 6.84 -3.92
N ARG A 323 15.27 6.68 -5.25
CA ARG A 323 15.90 7.58 -6.23
C ARG A 323 15.25 8.98 -6.21
N ASP A 324 13.97 9.05 -6.55
CA ASP A 324 13.27 10.31 -6.83
C ASP A 324 12.75 11.02 -5.57
N GLY A 325 12.56 10.29 -4.47
CA GLY A 325 11.88 10.79 -3.27
C GLY A 325 10.35 10.89 -3.41
N LYS A 326 9.78 10.34 -4.49
CA LYS A 326 8.35 10.40 -4.81
C LYS A 326 7.94 9.26 -5.73
N ILE A 327 6.64 8.96 -5.74
CA ILE A 327 6.04 8.07 -6.74
C ILE A 327 5.93 8.85 -8.05
N THR A 328 6.67 8.45 -9.09
CA THR A 328 6.62 9.01 -10.44
C THR A 328 5.95 8.07 -11.45
N GLY A 329 5.86 6.76 -11.12
CA GLY A 329 5.15 5.78 -11.91
C GLY A 329 5.85 5.41 -13.21
N ARG A 330 7.19 5.45 -13.25
CA ARG A 330 7.99 4.95 -14.38
C ARG A 330 8.13 3.43 -14.29
N GLU A 331 8.40 2.88 -13.11
CA GLU A 331 8.50 1.43 -12.86
C GLU A 331 7.10 0.74 -12.81
N TRP A 332 6.11 1.35 -13.46
CA TRP A 332 4.79 0.81 -13.72
C TRP A 332 4.29 1.14 -15.14
N ARG A 333 5.14 1.63 -16.05
CA ARG A 333 4.73 1.88 -17.45
C ARG A 333 4.74 0.57 -18.24
N PRO A 334 3.78 0.32 -19.15
CA PRO A 334 2.73 1.24 -19.63
C PRO A 334 1.42 1.21 -18.83
N GLY A 335 1.37 0.53 -17.69
CA GLY A 335 0.18 0.44 -16.82
C GLY A 335 -0.26 1.77 -16.24
N ILE A 336 -1.55 1.86 -15.88
CA ILE A 336 -2.13 3.06 -15.27
C ILE A 336 -1.92 3.08 -13.75
N ILE A 337 -1.86 4.28 -13.18
CA ILE A 337 -1.95 4.52 -11.73
C ILE A 337 -3.14 5.44 -11.52
N VAL A 338 -4.13 5.01 -10.72
CA VAL A 338 -5.39 5.72 -10.47
C VAL A 338 -5.74 5.80 -8.99
#